data_AF-A0A232ER25-F1
#
_entry.id   AF-A0A232ER25-F1
#
_cell.length_a   1.000
_cell.length_b   1.000
_cell.length_c   1.000
_cell.angle_alpha   90.00
_cell.angle_beta   90.00
_cell.angle_gamma   90.00
#
_symmetry.space_group_name_H-M   'P 1'
#
loop_
_entity.id
_entity.type
_entity.pdbx_description
1 polymer ?
#
loop_
_entity_poly.entity_id
_entity_poly.type
_entity_poly.pdbx_seq_one_letter_code
_entity_poly.pdbx_strand_id
1 'polypeptide(L)'
;MARDTLYIFCMATLLLREVLNELAGGIKPAGGTATPPQPTQTVQVLVLLLLLNMLPMFLGHPTIIERAVQRSECEGCGANCKQCKYGSAFSLWCGLDECLKGPGEMCGGVRNKYGECGDGMYCRCNKCTGCSIDTLECFSGFCPILEQQMQLRHQDHSMHGLQLDK
;
A
#
# COMPACT_ATOMS: atom_id res chain seq x y z
N MET A 1 2.98 5.33 -6.85
CA MET A 1 1.67 4.64 -7.01
C MET A 1 0.54 5.59 -7.40
N ALA A 2 0.34 6.76 -6.80
CA ALA A 2 -0.70 7.71 -7.26
C ALA A 2 -0.41 8.40 -8.62
N ARG A 3 0.86 8.39 -9.06
CA ARG A 3 1.31 9.12 -10.27
C ARG A 3 0.97 8.39 -11.57
N ASP A 4 0.95 7.07 -11.53
CA ASP A 4 0.75 6.24 -12.73
C ASP A 4 -0.73 6.12 -13.08
N THR A 5 -1.61 6.09 -12.07
CA THR A 5 -3.07 6.15 -12.27
C THR A 5 -3.49 7.52 -12.84
N LEU A 6 -2.90 8.61 -12.36
CA LEU A 6 -3.19 9.96 -12.88
C LEU A 6 -2.75 10.12 -14.34
N TYR A 7 -1.64 9.48 -14.74
CA TYR A 7 -1.16 9.50 -16.13
C TYR A 7 -2.12 8.77 -17.07
N ILE A 8 -2.65 7.62 -16.65
CA ILE A 8 -3.62 6.85 -17.46
C ILE A 8 -4.95 7.62 -17.60
N PHE A 9 -5.46 8.22 -16.52
CA PHE A 9 -6.65 9.09 -16.60
C PHE A 9 -6.40 10.33 -17.49
N CYS A 10 -5.20 10.91 -17.44
CA CYS A 10 -4.81 12.04 -18.28
C CYS A 10 -4.76 11.66 -19.77
N MET A 11 -4.20 10.49 -20.10
CA MET A 11 -4.15 10.01 -21.48
C MET A 11 -5.53 9.64 -22.02
N ALA A 12 -6.39 9.03 -21.19
CA ALA A 12 -7.76 8.72 -21.57
C ALA A 12 -8.60 9.99 -21.83
N THR A 13 -8.40 11.04 -21.02
CA THR A 13 -9.10 12.33 -21.20
C THR A 13 -8.57 13.14 -22.38
N LEU A 14 -7.26 13.09 -22.68
CA LEU A 14 -6.67 13.68 -23.88
C LEU A 14 -7.19 13.00 -25.15
N LEU A 15 -7.23 11.66 -25.18
CA LEU A 15 -7.80 10.90 -26.30
C LEU A 15 -9.30 11.20 -26.49
N LEU A 16 -10.08 11.28 -25.42
CA LEU A 16 -11.49 11.65 -25.49
C LEU A 16 -11.68 13.07 -26.05
N ARG A 17 -10.81 14.01 -25.69
CA ARG A 17 -10.84 15.39 -26.20
C ARG A 17 -10.49 15.48 -27.68
N GLU A 18 -9.48 14.74 -28.14
CA GLU A 18 -9.09 14.68 -29.55
C GLU A 18 -10.24 14.12 -30.40
N VAL A 19 -10.91 13.07 -29.92
CA VAL A 19 -12.07 12.46 -30.59
C VAL A 19 -13.28 13.38 -30.61
N LEU A 20 -13.54 14.14 -29.53
CA LEU A 20 -14.61 15.14 -29.51
C LEU A 20 -14.34 16.29 -30.48
N ASN A 21 -13.07 16.69 -30.66
CA ASN A 21 -12.70 17.71 -31.65
C ASN A 21 -12.92 17.23 -33.09
N GLU A 22 -12.60 15.97 -33.40
CA GLU A 22 -12.86 15.36 -34.72
C GLU A 22 -14.37 15.26 -35.02
N LEU A 23 -15.19 14.91 -34.01
CA LEU A 23 -16.65 14.89 -34.15
C LEU A 23 -17.26 16.28 -34.32
N ALA A 24 -16.67 17.30 -33.68
CA ALA A 24 -17.10 18.69 -33.80
C ALA A 24 -16.67 19.35 -35.13
N GLY A 25 -15.57 18.88 -35.75
CA GLY A 25 -15.05 19.39 -37.02
C GLY A 25 -15.85 19.01 -38.26
N GLY A 26 -16.83 18.10 -38.14
CA GLY A 26 -17.57 17.51 -39.27
C GLY A 26 -18.74 18.32 -39.86
N ILE A 27 -19.07 19.51 -39.35
CA ILE A 27 -20.23 20.29 -39.85
C ILE A 27 -19.76 21.52 -40.62
N LYS A 28 -19.58 21.39 -41.94
CA LYS A 28 -19.46 22.51 -42.89
C LYS A 28 -20.74 22.57 -43.75
N PRO A 29 -21.51 23.67 -43.75
CA PRO A 29 -22.74 23.73 -44.52
C PRO A 29 -22.51 24.20 -45.97
N ALA A 30 -23.37 23.65 -46.84
CA ALA A 30 -23.87 24.13 -48.12
C ALA A 30 -22.97 24.06 -49.38
N GLY A 31 -23.34 23.13 -50.27
CA GLY A 31 -23.23 23.33 -51.71
C GLY A 31 -23.02 22.07 -52.54
N GLY A 32 -24.10 21.38 -52.93
CA GLY A 32 -24.08 20.51 -54.13
C GLY A 32 -24.44 19.04 -53.94
N THR A 33 -25.60 18.67 -54.52
CA THR A 33 -26.05 17.35 -54.99
C THR A 33 -25.98 16.14 -54.04
N ALA A 34 -27.17 15.63 -53.73
CA ALA A 34 -27.44 14.51 -52.86
C ALA A 34 -26.87 13.17 -53.36
N THR A 35 -25.98 12.60 -52.57
CA THR A 35 -25.93 11.15 -52.33
C THR A 35 -26.08 10.92 -50.82
N PRO A 36 -26.94 9.98 -50.37
CA PRO A 36 -27.14 9.74 -48.95
C PRO A 36 -25.86 9.17 -48.32
N PRO A 37 -25.31 9.75 -47.25
CA PRO A 37 -24.16 9.18 -46.57
C PRO A 37 -24.62 7.93 -45.83
N GLN A 38 -24.11 6.76 -46.21
CA GLN A 38 -24.27 5.50 -45.48
C GLN A 38 -23.56 5.62 -44.11
N PRO A 39 -24.27 5.74 -42.97
CA PRO A 39 -23.66 6.05 -41.68
C PRO A 39 -23.44 4.80 -40.81
N THR A 40 -23.52 3.59 -41.39
CA THR A 40 -23.63 2.36 -40.58
C THR A 40 -22.28 1.71 -40.26
N GLN A 41 -21.31 1.71 -41.17
CA GLN A 41 -20.04 1.00 -40.93
C GLN A 41 -19.06 1.75 -40.01
N THR A 42 -18.86 3.04 -40.23
CA THR A 42 -17.86 3.83 -39.48
C THR A 42 -18.24 4.00 -38.02
N VAL A 43 -19.52 4.27 -37.75
CA VAL A 43 -20.05 4.43 -36.39
C VAL A 43 -19.99 3.11 -35.62
N GLN A 44 -20.33 1.99 -36.27
CA GLN A 44 -20.24 0.66 -35.64
C GLN A 44 -18.80 0.29 -35.30
N VAL A 45 -17.83 0.57 -36.19
CA VAL A 45 -16.41 0.34 -35.93
C VAL A 45 -15.91 1.21 -34.77
N LEU A 46 -16.35 2.47 -34.70
CA LEU A 46 -15.96 3.39 -33.61
C LEU A 46 -16.49 2.91 -32.24
N VAL A 47 -17.76 2.49 -32.19
CA VAL A 47 -18.38 1.95 -30.97
C VAL A 47 -17.69 0.66 -30.54
N LEU A 48 -17.36 -0.22 -31.48
CA LEU A 48 -16.64 -1.47 -31.18
C LEU A 48 -15.24 -1.20 -30.63
N LEU A 49 -14.51 -0.23 -31.20
CA LEU A 49 -13.19 0.19 -30.70
C LEU A 49 -13.26 0.80 -29.31
N LEU A 50 -14.28 1.63 -29.02
CA LEU A 50 -14.51 2.19 -27.69
C LEU A 50 -14.82 1.10 -26.67
N LEU A 51 -15.67 0.14 -27.01
CA LEU A 51 -15.98 -1.00 -26.15
C LEU A 51 -14.74 -1.86 -25.87
N LEU A 52 -13.94 -2.19 -26.89
CA LEU A 52 -12.72 -2.98 -26.75
C LEU A 52 -11.66 -2.28 -25.87
N ASN A 53 -11.57 -0.95 -25.91
CA ASN A 53 -10.63 -0.18 -25.09
C ASN A 53 -11.09 0.00 -23.64
N MET A 54 -12.41 0.03 -23.39
CA MET A 54 -12.96 0.13 -22.03
C MET A 54 -13.10 -1.22 -21.34
N LEU A 55 -13.23 -2.31 -22.10
CA LEU A 55 -13.30 -3.69 -21.61
C LEU A 55 -12.15 -4.08 -20.63
N PRO A 56 -10.87 -3.73 -20.87
CA PRO A 56 -9.79 -4.00 -19.92
C PRO A 56 -9.92 -3.19 -18.61
N MET A 57 -10.64 -2.07 -18.58
CA MET A 57 -10.88 -1.32 -17.34
C MET A 57 -11.96 -1.99 -16.46
N PHE A 58 -12.95 -2.65 -17.06
CA PHE A 58 -13.98 -3.41 -16.35
C PHE A 58 -13.51 -4.81 -15.92
N LEU A 59 -12.68 -5.47 -16.73
CA LEU A 59 -12.17 -6.82 -16.45
C LEU A 59 -10.84 -6.81 -15.68
N GLY A 60 -10.01 -5.79 -15.89
CA GLY A 60 -8.72 -5.61 -15.23
C GLY A 60 -8.84 -4.56 -14.13
N HIS A 61 -9.62 -4.84 -13.09
CA HIS A 61 -9.58 -4.00 -11.90
C HIS A 61 -8.14 -4.05 -11.34
N PRO A 62 -7.38 -2.94 -11.35
CA PRO A 62 -5.97 -2.95 -10.93
C PRO A 62 -5.80 -3.37 -9.46
N THR A 63 -6.89 -3.31 -8.69
CA THR A 63 -6.95 -3.76 -7.30
C THR A 63 -6.81 -5.27 -7.11
N ILE A 64 -7.12 -6.10 -8.11
CA ILE A 64 -7.06 -7.57 -7.97
C ILE A 64 -5.64 -8.09 -8.22
N ILE A 65 -4.97 -7.58 -9.25
CA ILE A 65 -3.60 -7.99 -9.63
C ILE A 65 -2.58 -7.47 -8.60
N GLU A 66 -2.72 -6.23 -8.12
CA GLU A 66 -1.83 -5.72 -7.06
C GLU A 66 -1.97 -6.52 -5.76
N ARG A 67 -3.20 -6.92 -5.38
CA ARG A 67 -3.40 -7.80 -4.21
C ARG A 67 -2.79 -9.19 -4.39
N ALA A 68 -2.73 -9.71 -5.62
CA ALA A 68 -2.12 -11.00 -5.89
C ALA A 68 -0.59 -10.96 -5.72
N VAL A 69 0.06 -9.91 -6.22
CA VAL A 69 1.52 -9.70 -6.05
C VAL A 69 1.86 -9.40 -4.59
N GLN A 70 1.04 -8.62 -3.89
CA GLN A 70 1.28 -8.28 -2.49
C GLN A 70 1.22 -9.49 -1.55
N ARG A 71 0.46 -10.53 -1.91
CA ARG A 71 0.37 -11.79 -1.14
C ARG A 71 1.60 -12.67 -1.25
N SER A 72 2.44 -12.55 -2.29
CA SER A 72 3.56 -13.48 -2.47
C SER A 72 4.65 -13.33 -1.40
N GLU A 73 4.66 -12.22 -0.66
CA GLU A 73 5.63 -11.96 0.40
C GLU A 73 5.06 -12.18 1.82
N CYS A 74 3.78 -12.53 1.93
CA CYS A 74 3.11 -12.78 3.20
C CYS A 74 2.83 -14.26 3.40
N GLU A 75 3.01 -14.74 4.63
CA GLU A 75 2.71 -16.12 5.01
C GLU A 75 1.55 -16.14 6.01
N GLY A 76 0.37 -16.53 5.52
CA GLY A 76 -0.83 -16.67 6.34
C GLY A 76 -0.91 -18.01 7.07
N CYS A 77 -1.73 -18.06 8.13
CA CYS A 77 -1.97 -19.30 8.89
C CYS A 77 -2.96 -20.27 8.23
N GLY A 78 -3.62 -19.84 7.14
CA GLY A 78 -4.57 -20.66 6.38
C GLY A 78 -5.73 -21.15 7.25
N ALA A 79 -6.03 -22.45 7.19
CA ALA A 79 -7.09 -23.04 8.02
C ALA A 79 -6.69 -23.25 9.50
N ASN A 80 -5.40 -23.07 9.83
CA ASN A 80 -4.82 -23.44 11.12
C ASN A 80 -4.58 -22.25 12.05
N CYS A 81 -5.23 -21.10 11.82
CA CYS A 81 -5.06 -19.90 12.65
C CYS A 81 -5.38 -20.11 14.14
N LYS A 82 -6.23 -21.08 14.45
CA LYS A 82 -6.52 -21.50 15.84
C LYS A 82 -5.36 -22.19 16.55
N GLN A 83 -4.34 -22.63 15.80
CA GLN A 83 -3.16 -23.32 16.32
C GLN A 83 -1.96 -22.37 16.49
N CYS A 84 -2.12 -21.08 16.16
CA CYS A 84 -1.06 -20.09 16.38
C CYS A 84 -0.79 -19.93 17.87
N LYS A 85 0.48 -20.13 18.28
CA LYS A 85 0.91 -20.15 19.69
C LYS A 85 0.58 -18.86 20.46
N TYR A 86 0.59 -17.71 19.78
CA TYR A 86 0.40 -16.38 20.38
C TYR A 86 -0.81 -15.64 19.80
N GLY A 87 -1.78 -16.39 19.28
CA GLY A 87 -2.95 -15.84 18.60
C GLY A 87 -2.75 -15.55 17.12
N SER A 88 -3.80 -15.02 16.49
CA SER A 88 -3.82 -14.68 15.06
C SER A 88 -4.56 -13.37 14.83
N ALA A 89 -4.16 -12.62 13.80
CA ALA A 89 -4.80 -11.36 13.43
C ALA A 89 -4.86 -11.18 11.91
N PHE A 90 -5.86 -10.42 11.45
CA PHE A 90 -6.02 -10.09 10.04
C PHE A 90 -5.06 -8.98 9.63
N SER A 91 -4.12 -9.28 8.74
CA SER A 91 -3.20 -8.30 8.18
C SER A 91 -3.91 -7.52 7.07
N LEU A 92 -4.20 -6.22 7.29
CA LEU A 92 -4.79 -5.37 6.25
C LEU A 92 -3.88 -5.24 5.03
N TRP A 93 -2.57 -5.31 5.23
CA TRP A 93 -1.61 -5.21 4.14
C TRP A 93 -1.59 -6.48 3.31
N CYS A 94 -1.54 -7.66 3.92
CA CYS A 94 -1.51 -8.93 3.18
C CYS A 94 -2.92 -9.39 2.74
N GLY A 95 -3.97 -8.88 3.39
CA GLY A 95 -5.36 -9.25 3.15
C GLY A 95 -5.65 -10.72 3.51
N LEU A 96 -4.99 -11.24 4.55
CA LEU A 96 -5.11 -12.60 5.05
C LEU A 96 -4.85 -12.64 6.57
N ASP A 97 -5.27 -13.72 7.23
CA ASP A 97 -4.98 -13.96 8.64
C ASP A 97 -3.57 -14.53 8.82
N GLU A 98 -2.83 -13.96 9.78
CA GLU A 98 -1.45 -14.33 10.10
C GLU A 98 -1.34 -14.76 11.57
N CYS A 99 -0.38 -15.64 11.87
CA CYS A 99 -0.02 -15.91 13.25
C CYS A 99 0.76 -14.73 13.84
N LEU A 100 0.39 -14.33 15.04
CA LEU A 100 1.08 -13.30 15.80
C LEU A 100 2.43 -13.80 16.31
N LYS A 101 3.37 -12.86 16.47
CA LYS A 101 4.75 -13.10 16.88
C LYS A 101 4.89 -13.19 18.40
N GLY A 102 5.77 -14.09 18.82
CA GLY A 102 6.07 -14.37 20.22
C GLY A 102 7.12 -13.46 20.84
N PRO A 103 7.35 -13.58 22.15
CA PRO A 103 8.36 -12.79 22.86
C PRO A 103 9.75 -12.96 22.23
N GLY A 104 10.41 -11.84 21.90
CA GLY A 104 11.76 -11.81 21.33
C GLY A 104 11.86 -12.12 19.83
N GLU A 105 10.77 -12.55 19.19
CA GLU A 105 10.68 -12.72 17.75
C GLU A 105 10.69 -11.39 17.02
N MET A 106 11.07 -11.41 15.74
CA MET A 106 11.13 -10.20 14.92
C MET A 106 9.72 -9.68 14.62
N CYS A 107 9.54 -8.36 14.67
CA CYS A 107 8.25 -7.71 14.40
C CYS A 107 8.42 -6.34 13.72
N GLY A 108 7.32 -5.79 13.20
CA GLY A 108 7.26 -4.44 12.65
C GLY A 108 7.77 -4.33 11.22
N GLY A 109 8.57 -3.30 10.93
CA GLY A 109 8.95 -2.93 9.56
C GLY A 109 7.85 -2.14 8.83
N VAL A 110 8.10 -1.75 7.58
CA VAL A 110 7.12 -1.01 6.79
C VAL A 110 5.87 -1.87 6.61
N ARG A 111 4.72 -1.36 7.10
CA ARG A 111 3.42 -2.06 7.08
C ARG A 111 3.41 -3.42 7.79
N ASN A 112 4.19 -3.57 8.86
CA ASN A 112 4.28 -4.81 9.64
C ASN A 112 4.72 -6.02 8.81
N LYS A 113 5.59 -5.81 7.81
CA LYS A 113 6.17 -6.87 6.98
C LYS A 113 6.81 -8.01 7.78
N TYR A 114 7.34 -7.74 8.97
CA TYR A 114 7.93 -8.75 9.84
C TYR A 114 6.94 -9.38 10.83
N GLY A 115 5.67 -9.00 10.77
CA GLY A 115 4.59 -9.46 11.63
C GLY A 115 4.29 -8.55 12.80
N GLU A 116 3.15 -8.81 13.43
CA GLU A 116 2.64 -8.14 14.62
C GLU A 116 2.82 -9.03 15.85
N CYS A 117 3.02 -8.43 17.01
CA CYS A 117 3.18 -9.17 18.27
C CYS A 117 1.84 -9.67 18.80
N GLY A 118 1.88 -10.82 19.48
CA GLY A 118 0.74 -11.35 20.22
C GLY A 118 0.29 -10.45 21.38
N ASP A 119 -0.88 -10.75 21.91
CA ASP A 119 -1.48 -9.98 23.01
C ASP A 119 -0.57 -9.92 24.24
N GLY A 120 -0.48 -8.72 24.85
CA GLY A 120 0.37 -8.44 26.02
C GLY A 120 1.81 -8.03 25.68
N MET A 121 2.15 -7.98 24.41
CA MET A 121 3.46 -7.57 23.92
C MET A 121 3.33 -6.39 22.95
N TYR A 122 4.43 -5.66 22.76
CA TYR A 122 4.53 -4.58 21.78
C TYR A 122 5.85 -4.66 21.02
N CYS A 123 5.87 -4.15 19.79
CA CYS A 123 7.07 -4.20 18.97
C CYS A 123 8.04 -3.08 19.37
N ARG A 124 9.24 -3.46 19.83
CA ARG A 124 10.31 -2.54 20.23
C ARG A 124 11.63 -3.01 19.63
N CYS A 125 12.30 -2.15 18.87
CA CYS A 125 13.55 -2.50 18.16
C CYS A 125 13.44 -3.75 17.30
N ASN A 126 12.34 -3.82 16.55
CA ASN A 126 12.00 -4.95 15.70
C ASN A 126 11.90 -6.27 16.48
N LYS A 127 11.64 -6.25 17.80
CA LYS A 127 11.40 -7.44 18.61
C LYS A 127 10.18 -7.28 19.51
N CYS A 128 9.41 -8.34 19.67
CA CYS A 128 8.27 -8.33 20.58
C CYS A 128 8.76 -8.29 22.03
N THR A 129 8.40 -7.22 22.74
CA THR A 129 8.79 -6.94 24.12
C THR A 129 7.54 -6.90 24.99
N GLY A 130 7.61 -7.49 26.19
CA GLY A 130 6.46 -7.69 27.07
C GLY A 130 6.26 -9.17 27.38
N CYS A 131 5.09 -9.53 27.88
CA CYS A 131 4.73 -10.90 28.23
C CYS A 131 3.51 -11.31 27.43
N SER A 132 3.57 -12.47 26.78
CA SER A 132 2.40 -13.04 26.11
C SER A 132 1.31 -13.34 27.14
N ILE A 133 0.08 -12.94 26.85
CA ILE A 133 -1.08 -13.29 27.68
C ILE A 133 -1.38 -14.79 27.59
N ASP A 134 -1.18 -15.40 26.42
CA ASP A 134 -1.50 -16.81 26.18
C ASP A 134 -0.50 -17.77 26.84
N THR A 135 0.80 -17.49 26.72
CA THR A 135 1.86 -18.41 27.17
C THR A 135 2.55 -17.98 28.46
N LEU A 136 2.34 -16.74 28.90
CA LEU A 136 3.04 -16.11 30.04
C LEU A 136 4.57 -16.01 29.86
N GLU A 137 5.09 -16.31 28.67
CA GLU A 137 6.49 -16.13 28.33
C GLU A 137 6.77 -14.63 28.14
N CYS A 138 7.89 -14.16 28.68
CA CYS A 138 8.26 -12.76 28.64
C CYS A 138 9.59 -12.55 27.92
N PHE A 139 9.70 -11.42 27.22
CA PHE A 139 10.97 -10.93 26.68
C PHE A 139 11.14 -9.44 27.01
N SER A 140 12.23 -9.13 27.72
CA SER A 140 12.65 -7.77 28.01
C SER A 140 13.88 -7.43 27.18
N GLY A 141 13.67 -7.16 25.89
CA GLY A 141 14.74 -6.77 24.98
C GLY A 141 15.31 -5.40 25.32
N PHE A 142 16.64 -5.33 25.46
CA PHE A 142 17.32 -4.05 25.46
C PHE A 142 17.39 -3.52 24.04
N CYS A 143 17.06 -2.24 23.90
CA CYS A 143 17.11 -1.51 22.65
C CYS A 143 18.32 -0.59 22.67
N PRO A 144 19.42 -0.95 22.00
CA PRO A 144 20.54 -0.03 21.82
C PRO A 144 20.20 0.95 20.70
N ILE A 145 19.10 1.69 20.84
CA ILE A 145 18.89 2.87 20.02
C ILE A 145 19.25 4.05 20.94
N LEU A 146 20.54 4.38 20.92
CA LEU A 146 21.09 5.67 21.30
C LEU A 146 21.56 5.94 22.75
N GLU A 147 22.18 4.98 23.44
CA GLU A 147 22.96 5.37 24.63
C GLU A 147 24.24 6.17 24.28
N GLN A 148 24.60 6.28 22.99
CA GLN A 148 25.73 7.11 22.55
C GLN A 148 25.42 8.60 22.35
N GLN A 149 24.15 9.05 22.23
CA GLN A 149 23.88 10.50 22.07
C GLN A 149 23.46 11.21 23.36
N MET A 150 23.06 10.50 24.42
CA MET A 150 22.73 11.15 25.69
C MET A 150 23.96 11.48 26.55
N GLN A 151 25.02 10.66 26.51
CA GLN A 151 26.27 10.98 27.23
C GLN A 151 27.01 12.19 26.63
N LEU A 152 26.93 12.41 25.31
CA LEU A 152 27.56 13.55 24.65
C LEU A 152 26.81 14.90 24.82
N ARG A 153 25.55 14.89 25.28
CA ARG A 153 24.77 16.13 25.52
C ARG A 153 24.74 16.57 26.98
N HIS A 154 25.19 15.73 27.93
CA HIS A 154 25.24 16.09 29.36
C HIS A 154 26.64 16.44 29.85
N GLN A 155 27.68 16.24 29.03
CA GLN A 155 29.06 16.55 29.43
C GLN A 155 29.49 18.01 29.16
N ASP A 156 28.65 18.83 28.51
CA ASP A 156 28.98 20.22 28.16
C ASP A 156 28.28 21.28 29.02
N HIS A 157 27.71 20.89 30.18
CA HIS A 157 27.12 21.85 31.14
C HIS A 157 27.56 21.63 32.60
N SER A 158 28.59 20.84 32.87
CA SER A 158 29.05 20.61 34.25
C SER A 158 30.54 20.89 34.44
N MET A 159 31.02 22.07 34.02
CA MET A 159 32.27 22.64 34.55
C MET A 159 32.17 24.17 34.61
N HIS A 160 31.25 24.71 35.40
CA HIS A 160 31.42 26.01 36.05
C HIS A 160 30.63 26.06 37.36
N GLY A 161 31.37 26.06 38.47
CA GLY A 161 30.96 26.71 39.72
C GLY A 161 30.21 25.85 40.73
N LEU A 162 30.96 25.30 41.69
CA LEU A 162 30.66 25.41 43.12
C LEU A 162 31.97 25.16 43.87
N GLN A 163 32.77 26.22 43.96
CA GLN A 163 33.85 26.33 44.92
C GLN A 163 33.17 26.41 46.30
N LEU A 164 33.28 25.36 47.11
CA LEU A 164 32.90 25.41 48.51
C LEU A 164 34.11 25.96 49.26
N ASP A 165 34.13 27.29 49.42
CA ASP A 165 35.12 27.94 50.29
C ASP A 165 34.83 27.56 51.75
N LYS A 166 35.87 27.12 52.45
CA LYS A 166 35.90 26.95 53.90
C LYS A 166 36.95 27.89 54.47
#